data_AF-A0A2P2KWC2-F1
#
_entry.id   AF-A0A2P2KWC2-F1
#
_cell.length_a   1.000
_cell.length_b   1.000
_cell.length_c   1.000
_cell.angle_alpha   90.00
_cell.angle_beta   90.00
_cell.angle_gamma   90.00
#
_symmetry.space_group_name_H-M   'P 1'
#
loop_
_entity.id
_entity.type
_entity.pdbx_description
1 polymer ?
#
loop_
_entity_poly.entity_id
_entity_poly.type
_entity_poly.pdbx_seq_one_letter_code
_entity_poly.pdbx_strand_id
1 'polypeptide(L)'
;MLIKPSAKEPLVLGVRVWPQAIPQFLVGHLDILDAAKAAITNADLQGLFLAGNYVSGVALGRCVEGAYEVASEVNNFLSQYAYK
;
A
#
# COMPACT_ATOMS: atom_id res chain seq x y z
N MET A 1 18.24 7.73 30.77
CA MET A 1 18.32 6.37 30.20
C MET A 1 17.00 5.67 30.51
N LEU A 2 16.33 5.03 29.54
CA LEU A 2 15.01 4.40 29.74
C LEU A 2 15.06 3.08 30.55
N ILE A 3 16.26 2.60 30.87
CA ILE A 3 16.50 1.36 31.61
C ILE A 3 17.12 1.69 32.98
N LYS A 4 16.69 0.99 34.03
CA LYS A 4 17.25 1.11 35.39
C LYS A 4 18.74 0.71 35.38
N PRO A 5 19.62 1.42 36.10
CA PRO A 5 21.06 1.08 36.15
C PRO A 5 21.36 -0.34 36.64
N SER A 6 20.46 -0.93 37.44
CA SER A 6 20.60 -2.28 37.99
C SER A 6 19.82 -3.35 37.20
N ALA A 7 19.30 -3.03 36.01
CA ALA A 7 18.59 -4.01 35.20
C ALA A 7 19.56 -5.07 34.67
N LYS A 8 19.13 -6.33 34.68
CA LYS A 8 19.86 -7.42 34.04
C LYS A 8 19.83 -7.24 32.52
N GLU A 9 20.90 -7.63 31.85
CA GLU A 9 20.97 -7.63 30.38
C GLU A 9 19.81 -8.46 29.78
N PRO A 10 19.14 -7.95 28.71
CA PRO A 10 18.04 -8.65 28.08
C PRO A 10 18.52 -9.90 27.35
N LEU A 11 17.71 -10.96 27.37
CA LEU A 11 17.90 -12.11 26.50
C LEU A 11 17.39 -11.76 25.10
N VAL A 12 18.30 -11.58 24.14
CA VAL A 12 17.91 -11.26 22.75
C VAL A 12 17.39 -12.53 22.05
N LEU A 13 16.10 -12.57 21.74
CA LEU A 13 15.45 -13.67 21.01
C LEU A 13 15.43 -13.44 19.48
N GLY A 14 15.60 -12.19 19.04
CA GLY A 14 15.68 -11.82 17.62
C GLY A 14 15.40 -10.35 17.42
N VAL A 15 16.20 -9.69 16.58
CA VAL A 15 16.01 -8.30 16.18
C VAL A 15 15.86 -8.26 14.67
N ARG A 16 14.81 -7.57 14.21
CA ARG A 16 14.65 -7.25 12.80
C ARG A 16 14.24 -5.80 12.66
N VAL A 17 14.97 -5.08 11.81
CA VAL A 17 14.71 -3.68 11.48
C VAL A 17 14.15 -3.63 10.06
N TRP A 18 13.08 -2.88 9.88
CA TRP A 18 12.46 -2.64 8.59
C TRP A 18 12.51 -1.14 8.28
N PRO A 19 13.54 -0.66 7.57
CA PRO A 19 13.77 0.77 7.39
C PRO A 19 12.60 1.52 6.72
N GLN A 20 11.81 0.82 5.90
CA GLN A 20 10.69 1.37 5.14
C GLN A 20 9.44 0.48 5.25
N ALA A 21 9.13 0.00 6.46
CA ALA A 21 7.98 -0.90 6.67
C ALA A 21 6.61 -0.25 6.41
N ILE A 22 6.47 1.04 6.75
CA ILE A 22 5.16 1.69 6.79
C ILE A 22 5.22 2.96 5.92
N PRO A 23 4.45 3.02 4.82
CA PRO A 23 4.33 4.24 4.01
C PRO A 23 3.93 5.44 4.87
N GLN A 24 4.53 6.59 4.58
CA GLN A 24 4.21 7.85 5.26
C GLN A 24 3.41 8.73 4.30
N PHE A 25 2.18 9.05 4.68
CA PHE A 25 1.31 9.93 3.90
C PHE A 25 1.56 11.36 4.32
N LEU A 26 2.49 12.01 3.62
CA LEU A 26 2.79 13.41 3.85
C LEU A 26 1.68 14.30 3.26
N VAL A 27 1.70 15.58 3.61
CA VAL A 27 0.83 16.58 2.97
C VAL A 27 1.06 16.52 1.45
N GLY A 28 -0.02 16.39 0.70
CA GLY A 28 0.01 16.22 -0.77
C GLY A 28 0.02 14.76 -1.25
N HIS A 29 -0.05 13.76 -0.36
CA HIS A 29 -0.08 12.34 -0.77
C HIS A 29 -1.24 12.02 -1.74
N LEU A 30 -2.42 12.59 -1.50
CA LEU A 30 -3.57 12.39 -2.39
C LEU A 30 -3.32 13.00 -3.77
N ASP A 31 -2.70 14.17 -3.85
CA ASP A 31 -2.35 14.82 -5.12
C ASP A 31 -1.37 13.95 -5.92
N ILE A 32 -0.41 13.30 -5.26
CA ILE A 32 0.53 12.37 -5.88
C ILE A 32 -0.22 11.15 -6.43
N LEU A 33 -1.17 10.59 -5.68
CA LEU A 33 -1.97 9.46 -6.14
C LEU A 33 -2.83 9.84 -7.35
N ASP A 34 -3.44 11.02 -7.35
CA ASP A 34 -4.26 11.50 -8.46
C ASP A 34 -3.40 11.75 -9.70
N ALA A 35 -2.22 12.35 -9.54
CA ALA A 35 -1.27 12.53 -10.62
C ALA A 35 -0.80 11.19 -11.22
N ALA A 36 -0.54 10.18 -10.37
CA ALA A 36 -0.15 8.84 -10.82
C ALA A 36 -1.27 8.15 -11.61
N LYS A 37 -2.52 8.22 -11.13
CA LYS A 37 -3.70 7.69 -11.84
C LYS A 37 -3.89 8.40 -13.18
N ALA A 38 -3.79 9.72 -13.21
CA ALA A 38 -3.91 10.50 -14.43
C ALA A 38 -2.79 10.15 -15.43
N ALA A 39 -1.56 9.93 -14.96
CA ALA A 39 -0.44 9.52 -15.82
C ALA A 39 -0.68 8.16 -16.47
N ILE A 40 -1.26 7.19 -15.75
CA ILE A 40 -1.64 5.88 -16.30
C ILE A 40 -2.66 6.05 -17.42
N THR A 41 -3.71 6.85 -17.19
CA THR A 41 -4.73 7.14 -18.21
C THR A 41 -4.12 7.84 -19.43
N ASN A 42 -3.29 8.87 -19.22
CA ASN A 42 -2.68 9.64 -20.30
C ASN A 42 -1.68 8.82 -21.13
N ALA A 43 -1.08 7.78 -20.54
CA ALA A 43 -0.17 6.87 -21.21
C ALA A 43 -0.89 5.71 -21.95
N ASP A 44 -2.23 5.72 -21.99
CA ASP A 44 -3.05 4.66 -22.60
C ASP A 44 -2.79 3.27 -22.01
N LEU A 45 -2.40 3.21 -20.73
CA LEU A 45 -2.15 1.97 -20.00
C LEU A 45 -3.46 1.42 -19.40
N GLN A 46 -4.49 1.33 -20.24
CA GLN A 46 -5.81 0.79 -19.88
C GLN A 46 -5.63 -0.68 -19.44
N GLY A 47 -5.77 -0.95 -18.15
CA GLY A 47 -5.52 -2.27 -17.55
C GLY A 47 -4.45 -2.29 -16.46
N LEU A 48 -3.73 -1.18 -16.23
CA LEU A 48 -2.84 -1.02 -15.08
C LEU A 48 -3.61 -0.36 -13.90
N PHE A 49 -3.57 -0.99 -12.73
CA PHE A 49 -4.26 -0.53 -11.53
C PHE A 49 -3.26 -0.32 -10.38
N LEU A 50 -3.40 0.80 -9.66
CA LEU A 50 -2.61 1.07 -8.45
C LEU A 50 -3.34 0.48 -7.24
N ALA A 51 -2.64 -0.33 -6.44
CA ALA A 51 -3.19 -1.00 -5.27
C ALA A 51 -2.18 -1.05 -4.12
N GLY A 52 -2.65 -1.52 -2.97
CA GLY A 52 -1.81 -1.75 -1.79
C GLY A 52 -1.82 -0.60 -0.80
N ASN A 53 -0.96 -0.73 0.21
CA ASN A 53 -1.05 0.05 1.44
C ASN A 53 -0.69 1.53 1.29
N TYR A 54 -0.05 1.93 0.18
CA TYR A 54 0.19 3.33 -0.14
C TYR A 54 -1.00 3.99 -0.86
N VAL A 55 -1.94 3.19 -1.37
CA VAL A 55 -3.13 3.65 -2.11
C VAL A 55 -4.36 3.61 -1.20
N SER A 56 -4.63 2.47 -0.56
CA SER A 56 -5.89 2.21 0.15
C SER A 56 -5.83 2.45 1.67
N GLY A 57 -4.62 2.52 2.24
CA GLY A 57 -4.35 2.76 3.65
C GLY A 57 -3.37 1.75 4.27
N VAL A 58 -2.70 2.15 5.35
CA VAL A 58 -1.60 1.37 5.95
C VAL A 58 -2.04 0.18 6.80
N ALA A 59 -3.29 0.19 7.27
CA ALA A 59 -3.82 -0.88 8.11
C ALA A 59 -4.12 -2.14 7.28
N LEU A 60 -3.82 -3.32 7.84
CA LEU A 60 -4.06 -4.61 7.16
C LEU A 60 -5.50 -4.73 6.64
N GLY A 61 -6.50 -4.39 7.46
CA GLY A 61 -7.90 -4.43 7.05
C GLY A 61 -8.19 -3.57 5.82
N ARG A 62 -7.66 -2.33 5.79
CA ARG A 62 -7.78 -1.43 4.64
C ARG A 62 -7.05 -1.93 3.40
N CYS A 63 -5.90 -2.62 3.56
CA CYS A 63 -5.22 -3.27 2.44
C CYS A 63 -6.09 -4.38 1.83
N VAL A 64 -6.73 -5.20 2.66
CA VAL A 64 -7.58 -6.30 2.22
C VAL A 64 -8.83 -5.77 1.53
N GLU A 65 -9.53 -4.82 2.15
CA GLU A 65 -10.70 -4.16 1.55
C GLU A 65 -10.34 -3.52 0.20
N GLY A 66 -9.26 -2.72 0.16
CA GLY A 66 -8.78 -2.11 -1.08
C GLY A 66 -8.36 -3.12 -2.15
N ALA A 67 -7.84 -4.28 -1.77
CA ALA A 67 -7.54 -5.35 -2.72
C ALA A 67 -8.80 -5.93 -3.37
N TYR A 68 -9.90 -6.09 -2.61
CA TYR A 68 -11.18 -6.52 -3.17
C TYR A 68 -11.79 -5.47 -4.09
N GLU A 69 -11.69 -4.18 -3.73
CA GLU A 69 -12.13 -3.06 -4.57
C GLU A 69 -11.39 -3.10 -5.93
N VAL A 70 -10.05 -3.14 -5.91
CA VAL A 70 -9.24 -3.20 -7.16
C VAL A 70 -9.50 -4.48 -7.94
N ALA A 71 -9.67 -5.63 -7.28
CA ALA A 71 -10.00 -6.88 -7.99
C ALA A 71 -11.33 -6.78 -8.75
N SER A 72 -12.32 -6.07 -8.20
CA SER A 72 -13.57 -5.79 -8.89
C SER A 72 -13.36 -4.89 -10.11
N GLU A 73 -12.54 -3.84 -10.00
CA GLU A 73 -12.19 -2.97 -11.12
C GLU A 73 -11.48 -3.74 -12.25
N VAL A 74 -10.52 -4.59 -11.91
CA VAL A 74 -9.82 -5.47 -12.86
C VAL A 74 -10.80 -6.40 -13.55
N ASN A 75 -11.69 -7.05 -12.79
CA ASN A 75 -12.69 -7.95 -13.37
C ASN A 75 -13.63 -7.22 -14.34
N ASN A 76 -14.07 -6.01 -13.98
CA ASN A 76 -14.93 -5.19 -14.82
C ASN A 76 -14.22 -4.77 -16.10
N PHE A 77 -12.94 -4.41 -16.03
CA PHE A 77 -12.12 -4.09 -17.20
C PHE A 77 -11.97 -5.30 -18.13
N LEU A 78 -11.54 -6.45 -17.60
CA LEU A 78 -11.33 -7.67 -18.40
C LEU A 78 -12.63 -8.19 -19.03
N SER A 79 -13.76 -8.03 -18.36
CA SER A 79 -15.08 -8.43 -18.87
C SER A 79 -15.47 -7.69 -20.17
N GLN A 80 -14.91 -6.51 -20.43
CA GLN A 80 -15.12 -5.78 -21.69
C GLN A 80 -14.48 -6.48 -22.89
N TYR A 81 -13.46 -7.30 -22.65
CA TYR A 81 -12.68 -8.02 -23.66
C TYR A 81 -12.99 -9.53 -23.67
N ALA A 82 -13.87 -9.99 -22.78
CA ALA A 82 -14.34 -11.37 -22.81
C ALA A 82 -15.16 -11.58 -24.10
N TYR A 83 -14.71 -12.52 -24.94
CA TYR A 83 -15.49 -12.95 -26.10
C TYR A 83 -16.85 -13.50 -25.62
N LYS A 84 -17.94 -13.06 -26.25
CA LYS A 84 -19.26 -13.69 -26.12
C LYS A 84 -19.30 -14.99 -26.93
#